data_AF-A0A6G3S793-F1
#
_entry.id   AF-A0A6G3S793-F1
#
_cell.length_a   1.000
_cell.length_b   1.000
_cell.length_c   1.000
_cell.angle_alpha   90.00
_cell.angle_beta   90.00
_cell.angle_gamma   90.00
#
_symmetry.space_group_name_H-M   'P 1'
#
loop_
_entity.id
_entity.type
_entity.pdbx_description
1 polymer ?
#
loop_
_entity_poly.entity_id
_entity_poly.type
_entity_poly.pdbx_seq_one_letter_code
_entity_poly.pdbx_strand_id
1 'polypeptide(L)'
;PSLPFDYDKELIGGRTPCLLGQENLLPVARELGWRYDASSPGGLQRWPDKKQGVWDLPLQGIPFPGHRFEVLSMDYNILANQSKNSTRAPSYNYPGWRTQATQSYLAGFQRAYETNRAPFFIGNHFEEWNGGIYMDAVETTLKQIADKPDVRLVSFRQFVDWLDAQDPAVLAKLRGLEVGERPPGGWSAFLRPAKSRKGTAGQPAAR
;
A
#
# COMPACT_ATOMS: atom_id res chain seq x y z
N PRO A 1 21.34 -19.91 -22.64
CA PRO A 1 20.83 -18.56 -22.31
C PRO A 1 20.23 -18.56 -20.90
N SER A 2 20.57 -17.60 -20.05
CA SER A 2 19.76 -17.34 -18.85
C SER A 2 18.35 -16.98 -19.32
N LEU A 3 17.33 -17.48 -18.63
CA LEU A 3 15.95 -17.04 -18.84
C LEU A 3 15.89 -15.50 -18.69
N PRO A 4 14.90 -14.79 -19.26
CA PRO A 4 14.76 -13.33 -19.12
C PRO A 4 14.54 -12.86 -17.66
N PHE A 5 14.52 -13.79 -16.70
CA PHE A 5 14.37 -13.57 -15.28
C PHE A 5 15.55 -14.21 -14.54
N ASP A 6 16.39 -13.38 -13.93
CA ASP A 6 17.48 -13.82 -13.04
C ASP A 6 16.94 -13.83 -11.60
N TYR A 7 16.61 -15.02 -11.10
CA TYR A 7 15.98 -15.18 -9.80
C TYR A 7 16.80 -14.54 -8.67
N ASP A 8 18.13 -14.68 -8.71
CA ASP A 8 19.03 -14.20 -7.66
C ASP A 8 19.08 -12.66 -7.58
N LYS A 9 18.64 -11.98 -8.65
CA LYS A 9 18.55 -10.51 -8.70
C LYS A 9 17.13 -10.01 -8.55
N GLU A 10 16.20 -10.68 -9.21
CA GLU A 10 14.84 -10.19 -9.38
C GLU A 10 13.94 -10.49 -8.18
N LEU A 11 14.17 -11.60 -7.45
CA LEU A 11 13.43 -11.92 -6.24
C LEU A 11 13.97 -11.16 -5.04
N ILE A 12 13.31 -10.05 -4.69
CA ILE A 12 13.67 -9.19 -3.55
C ILE A 12 12.54 -9.02 -2.53
N GLY A 13 11.53 -9.87 -2.57
CA GLY A 13 10.40 -9.77 -1.66
C GLY A 13 9.29 -10.73 -2.04
N GLY A 14 8.26 -10.78 -1.19
CA GLY A 14 7.16 -11.71 -1.40
C GLY A 14 5.98 -11.44 -0.50
N ARG A 15 5.02 -12.37 -0.55
CA ARG A 15 3.83 -12.41 0.29
C ARG A 15 3.57 -13.86 0.67
N THR A 16 3.34 -14.14 1.94
CA THR A 16 3.00 -15.46 2.40
C THR A 16 1.58 -15.85 1.97
N PRO A 17 1.33 -17.15 1.75
CA PRO A 17 -0.02 -17.65 1.56
C PRO A 17 -0.97 -17.20 2.69
N CYS A 18 -2.18 -16.80 2.30
CA CYS A 18 -3.23 -16.36 3.22
C CYS A 18 -2.88 -15.15 4.12
N LEU A 19 -1.78 -14.43 3.86
CA LEU A 19 -1.27 -13.35 4.73
C LEU A 19 -0.86 -13.83 6.13
N LEU A 20 -0.47 -15.10 6.26
CA LEU A 20 -0.11 -15.72 7.54
C LEU A 20 1.37 -16.09 7.61
N GLY A 21 1.95 -16.05 8.81
CA GLY A 21 3.33 -16.55 9.05
C GLY A 21 4.44 -15.54 8.80
N GLN A 22 4.14 -14.25 8.66
CA GLN A 22 5.14 -13.19 8.44
C GLN A 22 6.29 -13.23 9.46
N GLU A 23 6.00 -13.37 10.76
CA GLU A 23 7.03 -13.40 11.81
C GLU A 23 8.08 -14.51 11.60
N ASN A 24 7.68 -15.63 11.03
CA ASN A 24 8.58 -16.75 10.72
C ASN A 24 9.36 -16.51 9.41
N LEU A 25 8.79 -15.76 8.47
CA LEU A 25 9.42 -15.44 7.19
C LEU A 25 10.51 -14.37 7.33
N LEU A 26 10.26 -13.31 8.10
CA LEU A 26 11.11 -12.12 8.11
C LEU A 26 12.58 -12.36 8.47
N PRO A 27 12.95 -13.24 9.43
CA PRO A 27 14.35 -13.53 9.72
C PRO A 27 15.10 -14.05 8.49
N VAL A 28 14.49 -15.02 7.78
CA VAL A 28 15.08 -15.62 6.57
C VAL A 28 15.06 -14.64 5.41
N ALA A 29 13.97 -13.89 5.23
CA ALA A 29 13.87 -12.87 4.18
C ALA A 29 15.00 -11.83 4.33
N ARG A 30 15.28 -11.37 5.55
CA ARG A 30 16.41 -10.47 5.83
C ARG A 30 17.76 -11.11 5.51
N GLU A 31 18.00 -12.36 5.89
CA GLU A 31 19.25 -13.08 5.61
C GLU A 31 19.48 -13.28 4.11
N LEU A 32 18.41 -13.51 3.35
CA LEU A 32 18.44 -13.60 1.89
C LEU A 32 18.50 -12.23 1.18
N GLY A 33 18.55 -11.13 1.93
CA GLY A 33 18.64 -9.79 1.37
C GLY A 33 17.33 -9.29 0.74
N TRP A 34 16.18 -9.88 1.07
CA TRP A 34 14.89 -9.36 0.63
C TRP A 34 14.68 -7.94 1.16
N ARG A 35 14.08 -7.13 0.30
CA ARG A 35 13.91 -5.69 0.47
C ARG A 35 12.54 -5.36 1.03
N TYR A 36 11.53 -6.17 0.73
CA TYR A 36 10.16 -5.99 1.21
C TYR A 36 9.44 -7.31 1.51
N ASP A 37 8.39 -7.20 2.31
CA ASP A 37 7.38 -8.23 2.53
C ASP A 37 5.99 -7.57 2.41
N ALA A 38 5.05 -8.25 1.77
CA ALA A 38 3.68 -7.77 1.58
C ALA A 38 2.65 -8.69 2.26
N SER A 39 3.04 -9.37 3.33
CA SER A 39 2.26 -10.41 4.02
C SER A 39 1.43 -9.87 5.17
N SER A 40 1.71 -8.68 5.68
CA SER A 40 1.01 -8.11 6.84
C SER A 40 -0.48 -7.89 6.54
N PRO A 41 -1.40 -8.54 7.30
CA PRO A 41 -2.82 -8.38 7.10
C PRO A 41 -3.35 -7.13 7.81
N GLY A 42 -4.33 -6.46 7.21
CA GLY A 42 -5.11 -5.42 7.91
C GLY A 42 -4.32 -4.16 8.24
N GLY A 43 -3.41 -3.74 7.35
CA GLY A 43 -2.69 -2.49 7.51
C GLY A 43 -3.61 -1.27 7.50
N LEU A 44 -3.14 -0.18 8.08
CA LEU A 44 -3.76 1.14 7.89
C LEU A 44 -3.23 1.75 6.59
N GLN A 45 -4.04 2.56 5.91
CA GLN A 45 -3.61 3.30 4.72
C GLN A 45 -2.70 4.48 5.12
N ARG A 46 -1.48 4.14 5.56
CA ARG A 46 -0.40 5.03 6.01
C ARG A 46 0.89 4.66 5.29
N TRP A 47 1.89 5.51 5.39
CA TRP A 47 3.21 5.24 4.83
C TRP A 47 3.90 4.06 5.55
N PRO A 48 4.58 3.17 4.81
CA PRO A 48 5.15 1.95 5.38
C PRO A 48 6.41 2.23 6.21
N ASP A 49 6.70 1.30 7.12
CA ASP A 49 7.97 1.23 7.85
C ASP A 49 8.65 -0.13 7.61
N LYS A 50 9.84 -0.32 8.16
CA LYS A 50 10.54 -1.60 8.15
C LYS A 50 10.15 -2.43 9.36
N LYS A 51 9.84 -3.71 9.14
CA LYS A 51 9.70 -4.73 10.17
C LYS A 51 10.88 -5.69 10.07
N GLN A 52 11.62 -5.84 11.18
CA GLN A 52 12.85 -6.64 11.22
C GLN A 52 13.87 -6.30 10.12
N GLY A 53 13.93 -5.03 9.67
CA GLY A 53 14.83 -4.55 8.63
C GLY A 53 14.33 -4.69 7.19
N VAL A 54 13.15 -5.28 6.98
CA VAL A 54 12.51 -5.47 5.67
C VAL A 54 11.32 -4.50 5.55
N TRP A 55 11.11 -3.86 4.40
CA TRP A 55 9.95 -2.97 4.20
C TRP A 55 8.63 -3.75 4.34
N ASP A 56 7.74 -3.32 5.24
CA ASP A 56 6.41 -3.90 5.41
C ASP A 56 5.39 -3.19 4.52
N LEU A 57 4.84 -3.91 3.54
CA LEU A 57 3.90 -3.41 2.53
C LEU A 57 2.52 -4.07 2.70
N PRO A 58 1.78 -3.74 3.78
CA PRO A 58 0.53 -4.41 4.10
C PRO A 58 -0.56 -4.07 3.09
N LEU A 59 -1.51 -4.98 2.89
CA LEU A 59 -2.78 -4.58 2.31
C LEU A 59 -3.53 -3.72 3.32
N GLN A 60 -3.99 -2.56 2.88
CA GLN A 60 -4.69 -1.62 3.75
C GLN A 60 -6.20 -1.87 3.79
N GLY A 61 -6.84 -1.53 4.92
CA GLY A 61 -8.28 -1.34 4.98
C GLY A 61 -8.73 -0.17 4.09
N ILE A 62 -9.87 -0.32 3.42
CA ILE A 62 -10.51 0.70 2.58
C ILE A 62 -12.01 0.80 2.89
N PRO A 63 -12.64 1.98 2.67
CA PRO A 63 -14.08 2.13 2.84
C PRO A 63 -14.85 1.10 2.01
N PHE A 64 -15.87 0.49 2.62
CA PHE A 64 -16.72 -0.49 1.95
C PHE A 64 -18.17 0.01 1.91
N PRO A 65 -18.63 0.61 0.79
CA PRO A 65 -19.94 1.26 0.71
C PRO A 65 -21.08 0.33 1.15
N GLY A 66 -21.99 0.83 1.98
CA GLY A 66 -23.08 0.04 2.56
C GLY A 66 -22.70 -0.72 3.84
N HIS A 67 -21.45 -0.62 4.28
CA HIS A 67 -20.97 -1.23 5.52
C HIS A 67 -20.39 -0.16 6.47
N ARG A 68 -20.32 -0.48 7.76
CA ARG A 68 -19.72 0.38 8.80
C ARG A 68 -18.25 0.09 9.06
N PHE A 69 -17.71 -0.94 8.42
CA PHE A 69 -16.32 -1.38 8.58
C PHE A 69 -15.54 -1.17 7.28
N GLU A 70 -14.22 -1.21 7.39
CA GLU A 70 -13.32 -1.18 6.23
C GLU A 70 -12.99 -2.61 5.77
N VAL A 71 -13.10 -2.84 4.46
CA VAL A 71 -12.70 -4.12 3.86
C VAL A 71 -11.21 -4.05 3.52
N LEU A 72 -10.49 -5.15 3.62
CA LEU A 72 -9.12 -5.22 3.11
C LEU A 72 -9.14 -4.93 1.60
N SER A 73 -8.15 -4.23 1.06
CA SER A 73 -8.03 -3.90 -0.37
C SER A 73 -7.68 -5.10 -1.25
N MET A 74 -8.37 -6.23 -1.06
CA MET A 74 -8.25 -7.47 -1.78
C MET A 74 -9.62 -7.98 -2.24
N ASP A 75 -9.71 -8.41 -3.49
CA ASP A 75 -10.90 -9.00 -4.10
C ASP A 75 -11.53 -10.13 -3.26
N TYR A 76 -10.72 -11.05 -2.72
CA TYR A 76 -11.19 -12.13 -1.86
C TYR A 76 -11.96 -11.61 -0.65
N ASN A 77 -11.48 -10.54 0.00
CA ASN A 77 -12.15 -9.97 1.17
C ASN A 77 -13.47 -9.30 0.80
N ILE A 78 -13.56 -8.69 -0.38
CA ILE A 78 -14.82 -8.13 -0.89
C ILE A 78 -15.80 -9.27 -1.21
N LEU A 79 -15.33 -10.30 -1.93
CA LEU A 79 -16.09 -11.52 -2.23
C LEU A 79 -16.64 -12.16 -0.97
N ALA A 80 -15.79 -12.39 0.02
CA ALA A 80 -16.15 -13.00 1.29
C ALA A 80 -17.34 -12.31 1.96
N ASN A 81 -17.35 -10.97 1.94
CA ASN A 81 -18.41 -10.17 2.54
C ASN A 81 -19.67 -10.07 1.67
N GLN A 82 -19.54 -10.14 0.35
CA GLN A 82 -20.68 -10.05 -0.58
C GLN A 82 -21.42 -11.39 -0.72
N SER A 83 -20.69 -12.48 -0.93
CA SER A 83 -21.23 -13.78 -1.32
C SER A 83 -21.05 -14.88 -0.27
N LYS A 84 -20.55 -14.54 0.93
CA LYS A 84 -20.19 -15.51 1.99
C LYS A 84 -19.22 -16.58 1.47
N ASN A 85 -18.17 -16.14 0.78
CA ASN A 85 -17.12 -16.97 0.16
C ASN A 85 -17.58 -17.80 -1.05
N SER A 86 -18.81 -17.64 -1.55
CA SER A 86 -19.21 -18.31 -2.79
C SER A 86 -18.53 -17.66 -3.99
N THR A 87 -17.87 -18.47 -4.82
CA THR A 87 -17.26 -18.04 -6.09
C THR A 87 -18.24 -18.17 -7.28
N ARG A 88 -19.45 -18.67 -7.04
CA ARG A 88 -20.52 -18.87 -8.04
C ARG A 88 -21.90 -18.55 -7.44
N ALA A 89 -22.03 -17.41 -6.77
CA ALA A 89 -23.29 -16.99 -6.19
C ALA A 89 -24.33 -16.64 -7.29
N PRO A 90 -25.62 -16.51 -6.96
CA PRO A 90 -26.63 -16.15 -7.95
C PRO A 90 -26.32 -14.83 -8.67
N SER A 91 -26.31 -14.86 -10.00
CA SER A 91 -25.81 -13.79 -10.87
C SER A 91 -26.61 -12.49 -10.83
N TYR A 92 -27.85 -12.51 -10.33
CA TYR A 92 -28.65 -11.30 -10.16
C TYR A 92 -28.01 -10.29 -9.20
N ASN A 93 -27.07 -10.71 -8.33
CA ASN A 93 -26.33 -9.82 -7.43
C ASN A 93 -25.12 -9.15 -8.10
N TYR A 94 -24.59 -9.74 -9.18
CA TYR A 94 -23.30 -9.39 -9.77
C TYR A 94 -23.17 -7.90 -10.16
N PRO A 95 -24.18 -7.25 -10.78
CA PRO A 95 -24.05 -5.83 -11.14
C PRO A 95 -23.85 -4.92 -9.91
N GLY A 96 -24.58 -5.18 -8.82
CA GLY A 96 -24.45 -4.43 -7.57
C GLY A 96 -23.11 -4.68 -6.89
N TRP A 97 -22.68 -5.93 -6.84
CA TRP A 97 -21.40 -6.32 -6.24
C TRP A 97 -20.18 -5.79 -7.00
N ARG A 98 -20.20 -5.84 -8.34
CA ARG A 98 -19.18 -5.19 -9.19
C ARG A 98 -19.08 -3.70 -8.88
N THR A 99 -20.23 -3.02 -8.82
CA THR A 99 -20.29 -1.58 -8.52
C THR A 99 -19.72 -1.26 -7.14
N GLN A 100 -20.13 -2.01 -6.10
CA GLN A 100 -19.64 -1.82 -4.74
C GLN A 100 -18.12 -2.09 -4.63
N ALA A 101 -17.60 -3.12 -5.33
CA ALA A 101 -16.17 -3.42 -5.37
C ALA A 101 -15.37 -2.27 -6.00
N THR A 102 -15.78 -1.79 -7.17
CA THR A 102 -15.17 -0.63 -7.84
C THR A 102 -15.18 0.60 -6.94
N GLN A 103 -16.33 0.90 -6.31
CA GLN A 103 -16.47 2.05 -5.42
C GLN A 103 -15.59 1.94 -4.18
N SER A 104 -15.37 0.74 -3.66
CA SER A 104 -14.46 0.51 -2.52
C SER A 104 -13.03 0.89 -2.89
N TYR A 105 -12.54 0.40 -4.04
CA TYR A 105 -11.19 0.72 -4.49
C TYR A 105 -11.03 2.21 -4.79
N LEU A 106 -12.00 2.83 -5.47
CA LEU A 106 -11.98 4.28 -5.73
C LEU A 106 -12.02 5.11 -4.45
N ALA A 107 -12.80 4.71 -3.45
CA ALA A 107 -12.85 5.39 -2.15
C ALA A 107 -11.51 5.28 -1.41
N GLY A 108 -10.89 4.10 -1.42
CA GLY A 108 -9.54 3.89 -0.88
C GLY A 108 -8.50 4.77 -1.58
N PHE A 109 -8.51 4.80 -2.91
CA PHE A 109 -7.64 5.69 -3.68
C PHE A 109 -7.88 7.16 -3.33
N GLN A 110 -9.14 7.63 -3.38
CA GLN A 110 -9.49 9.03 -3.16
C GLN A 110 -9.05 9.51 -1.78
N ARG A 111 -9.27 8.69 -0.75
CA ARG A 111 -8.84 8.99 0.62
C ARG A 111 -7.34 9.29 0.65
N ALA A 112 -6.48 8.41 0.15
CA ALA A 112 -5.03 8.68 0.11
C ALA A 112 -4.68 9.87 -0.79
N TYR A 113 -5.26 9.94 -1.98
CA TYR A 113 -4.95 10.95 -2.99
C TYR A 113 -5.23 12.39 -2.51
N GLU A 114 -6.30 12.60 -1.76
CA GLU A 114 -6.69 13.92 -1.24
C GLU A 114 -6.11 14.26 0.13
N THR A 115 -5.42 13.32 0.77
CA THR A 115 -4.99 13.46 2.17
C THR A 115 -3.51 13.13 2.34
N ASN A 116 -3.16 12.01 2.96
CA ASN A 116 -1.82 11.66 3.42
C ASN A 116 -0.90 11.11 2.33
N ARG A 117 -1.42 10.91 1.10
CA ARG A 117 -0.71 10.34 -0.05
C ARG A 117 -0.02 9.01 0.24
N ALA A 118 -0.52 8.25 1.22
CA ALA A 118 -0.01 6.93 1.52
C ALA A 118 -0.12 6.01 0.29
N PRO A 119 0.81 5.05 0.11
CA PRO A 119 0.73 4.09 -0.98
C PRO A 119 -0.61 3.33 -0.98
N PHE A 120 -1.14 3.05 -2.17
CA PHE A 120 -2.40 2.34 -2.33
C PHE A 120 -2.17 0.99 -3.01
N PHE A 121 -2.30 -0.09 -2.25
CA PHE A 121 -2.10 -1.46 -2.74
C PHE A 121 -3.44 -2.14 -3.04
N ILE A 122 -3.57 -2.79 -4.19
CA ILE A 122 -4.70 -3.66 -4.51
C ILE A 122 -4.19 -5.09 -4.61
N GLY A 123 -4.72 -5.98 -3.77
CA GLY A 123 -4.58 -7.42 -3.91
C GLY A 123 -5.66 -7.96 -4.84
N ASN A 124 -5.29 -8.77 -5.82
CA ASN A 124 -6.27 -9.34 -6.72
C ASN A 124 -5.82 -10.73 -7.17
N HIS A 125 -6.76 -11.67 -7.25
CA HIS A 125 -6.56 -13.00 -7.81
C HIS A 125 -7.03 -12.97 -9.26
N PHE A 126 -6.23 -13.50 -10.18
CA PHE A 126 -6.59 -13.57 -11.61
C PHE A 126 -7.62 -14.68 -11.85
N GLU A 127 -8.79 -14.51 -11.28
CA GLU A 127 -9.85 -15.51 -11.17
C GLU A 127 -11.19 -14.94 -11.66
N GLU A 128 -12.05 -15.81 -12.18
CA GLU A 128 -13.37 -15.44 -12.70
C GLU A 128 -14.48 -15.55 -11.64
N TRP A 129 -14.14 -15.38 -10.36
CA TRP A 129 -15.10 -15.53 -9.27
C TRP A 129 -16.31 -14.61 -9.44
N ASN A 130 -17.49 -15.18 -9.20
CA ASN A 130 -18.78 -14.52 -9.39
C ASN A 130 -18.93 -13.89 -10.78
N GLY A 131 -18.46 -14.58 -11.82
CA GLY A 131 -18.55 -14.13 -13.21
C GLY A 131 -17.55 -13.01 -13.56
N GLY A 132 -16.39 -12.99 -12.89
CA GLY A 132 -15.29 -12.06 -13.19
C GLY A 132 -15.47 -10.64 -12.65
N ILE A 133 -16.50 -10.40 -11.82
CA ILE A 133 -16.84 -9.04 -11.37
C ILE A 133 -15.70 -8.31 -10.65
N TYR A 134 -14.80 -9.02 -9.98
CA TYR A 134 -13.68 -8.41 -9.26
C TYR A 134 -12.54 -7.99 -10.21
N MET A 135 -12.30 -8.77 -11.27
CA MET A 135 -11.39 -8.39 -12.36
C MET A 135 -11.90 -7.13 -13.08
N ASP A 136 -13.19 -7.08 -13.40
CA ASP A 136 -13.81 -5.89 -14.00
C ASP A 136 -13.70 -4.66 -13.09
N ALA A 137 -13.86 -4.86 -11.78
CA ALA A 137 -13.80 -3.79 -10.80
C ALA A 137 -12.39 -3.19 -10.68
N VAL A 138 -11.34 -4.02 -10.63
CA VAL A 138 -9.95 -3.52 -10.60
C VAL A 138 -9.57 -2.88 -11.92
N GLU A 139 -9.95 -3.45 -13.07
CA GLU A 139 -9.69 -2.86 -14.39
C GLU A 139 -10.34 -1.47 -14.50
N THR A 140 -11.63 -1.37 -14.13
CA THR A 140 -12.37 -0.11 -14.16
C THR A 140 -11.74 0.93 -13.24
N THR A 141 -11.30 0.51 -12.04
CA THR A 141 -10.62 1.40 -11.09
C THR A 141 -9.31 1.92 -11.68
N LEU A 142 -8.47 1.03 -12.23
CA LEU A 142 -7.17 1.42 -12.80
C LEU A 142 -7.33 2.44 -13.94
N LYS A 143 -8.28 2.24 -14.84
CA LYS A 143 -8.59 3.20 -15.92
C LYS A 143 -8.98 4.58 -15.40
N GLN A 144 -9.60 4.68 -14.24
CA GLN A 144 -10.03 5.97 -13.66
C GLN A 144 -8.93 6.69 -12.87
N ILE A 145 -7.95 5.95 -12.33
CA ILE A 145 -6.91 6.54 -11.48
C ILE A 145 -5.58 6.77 -12.20
N ALA A 146 -5.28 5.99 -13.25
CA ALA A 146 -3.96 6.00 -13.89
C ALA A 146 -3.56 7.36 -14.46
N ASP A 147 -4.52 8.10 -15.04
CA ASP A 147 -4.26 9.40 -15.69
C ASP A 147 -4.40 10.60 -14.74
N LYS A 148 -4.64 10.36 -13.44
CA LYS A 148 -4.71 11.47 -12.48
C LYS A 148 -3.31 12.07 -12.27
N PRO A 149 -3.22 13.41 -12.09
CA PRO A 149 -1.95 14.07 -11.81
C PRO A 149 -1.21 13.43 -10.64
N ASP A 150 0.11 13.30 -10.75
CA ASP A 150 0.99 12.75 -9.72
C ASP A 150 0.70 11.30 -9.30
N VAL A 151 -0.08 10.54 -10.07
CA VAL A 151 -0.25 9.10 -9.89
C VAL A 151 0.84 8.34 -10.64
N ARG A 152 1.40 7.32 -9.98
CA ARG A 152 2.37 6.39 -10.57
C ARG A 152 1.94 4.97 -10.26
N LEU A 153 1.70 4.17 -11.29
CA LEU A 153 1.53 2.72 -11.15
C LEU A 153 2.92 2.09 -11.25
N VAL A 154 3.40 1.51 -10.15
CA VAL A 154 4.79 1.02 -10.02
C VAL A 154 4.81 -0.38 -9.44
N SER A 155 5.89 -1.11 -9.69
CA SER A 155 6.15 -2.37 -9.00
C SER A 155 6.61 -2.12 -7.56
N PHE A 156 6.54 -3.16 -6.71
CA PHE A 156 7.09 -3.06 -5.36
C PHE A 156 8.59 -2.79 -5.33
N ARG A 157 9.36 -3.29 -6.31
CA ARG A 157 10.78 -2.96 -6.46
C ARG A 157 10.97 -1.44 -6.62
N GLN A 158 10.31 -0.86 -7.62
CA GLN A 158 10.41 0.58 -7.89
C GLN A 158 9.95 1.40 -6.67
N PHE A 159 8.93 0.93 -5.96
CA PHE A 159 8.45 1.61 -4.77
C PHE A 159 9.46 1.57 -3.62
N VAL A 160 10.08 0.42 -3.32
CA VAL A 160 11.10 0.36 -2.26
C VAL A 160 12.40 1.04 -2.64
N ASP A 161 12.77 1.04 -3.92
CA ASP A 161 13.88 1.85 -4.43
C ASP A 161 13.63 3.35 -4.19
N TRP A 162 12.39 3.81 -4.43
CA TRP A 162 12.00 5.18 -4.12
C TRP A 162 12.06 5.47 -2.61
N LEU A 163 11.60 4.54 -1.76
CA LEU A 163 11.65 4.69 -0.30
C LEU A 163 13.09 4.81 0.20
N ASP A 164 14.00 3.96 -0.27
CA ASP A 164 15.40 3.99 0.18
C ASP A 164 16.15 5.24 -0.30
N ALA A 165 15.71 5.86 -1.39
CA ALA A 165 16.28 7.12 -1.89
C ALA A 165 15.83 8.36 -1.10
N GLN A 166 14.85 8.24 -0.19
CA GLN A 166 14.35 9.39 0.59
C GLN A 166 15.26 9.70 1.78
N ASP A 167 15.30 10.98 2.17
CA ASP A 167 15.80 11.37 3.50
C ASP A 167 14.93 10.69 4.58
N PRO A 168 15.51 9.98 5.56
CA PRO A 168 14.76 9.39 6.67
C PRO A 168 13.85 10.39 7.40
N ALA A 169 14.20 11.68 7.47
CA ALA A 169 13.37 12.72 8.06
C ALA A 169 12.10 13.00 7.24
N VAL A 170 12.14 12.83 5.92
CA VAL A 170 10.97 12.94 5.04
C VAL A 170 10.03 11.77 5.30
N LEU A 171 10.55 10.54 5.35
CA LEU A 171 9.74 9.36 5.64
C LEU A 171 9.12 9.41 7.04
N ALA A 172 9.86 9.88 8.04
CA ALA A 172 9.35 10.06 9.39
C ALA A 172 8.17 11.05 9.43
N LYS A 173 8.24 12.16 8.67
CA LYS A 173 7.10 13.08 8.52
C LYS A 173 5.91 12.39 7.86
N LEU A 174 6.13 11.74 6.72
CA LEU A 174 5.07 11.06 5.97
C LEU A 174 4.33 10.00 6.81
N ARG A 175 5.07 9.23 7.62
CA ARG A 175 4.51 8.26 8.57
C ARG A 175 3.74 8.88 9.73
N GLY A 176 4.01 10.15 10.04
CA GLY A 176 3.30 10.91 11.07
C GLY A 176 1.89 11.35 10.65
N LEU A 177 1.50 11.17 9.38
CA LEU A 177 0.15 11.45 8.92
C LEU A 177 -0.76 10.23 9.13
N GLU A 178 -1.87 10.43 9.83
CA GLU A 178 -2.88 9.41 10.05
C GLU A 178 -3.71 9.13 8.78
N VAL A 179 -4.57 8.10 8.86
CA VAL A 179 -5.47 7.74 7.76
C VAL A 179 -6.43 8.90 7.48
N GLY A 180 -6.44 9.40 6.24
CA GLY A 180 -7.31 10.52 5.85
C GLY A 180 -6.80 11.89 6.33
N GLU A 181 -5.61 11.98 6.93
CA GLU A 181 -5.07 13.24 7.41
C GLU A 181 -4.41 14.05 6.29
N ARG A 182 -4.76 15.33 6.18
CA ARG A 182 -4.08 16.27 5.28
C ARG A 182 -2.83 16.84 5.96
N PRO A 183 -1.73 17.06 5.22
CA PRO A 183 -0.53 17.66 5.79
C PRO A 183 -0.82 19.04 6.38
N PRO A 184 -0.51 19.29 7.66
CA PRO A 184 -0.70 20.60 8.28
C PRO A 184 0.03 21.70 7.51
N GLY A 185 -0.70 22.74 7.11
CA GLY A 185 -0.15 23.85 6.31
C GLY A 185 0.12 23.52 4.83
N GLY A 186 -0.31 22.34 4.35
CA GLY A 186 -0.12 21.89 2.97
C GLY A 186 1.23 21.24 2.71
N TRP A 187 1.34 20.52 1.58
CA TRP A 187 2.51 19.70 1.24
C TRP A 187 3.84 20.47 1.25
N SER A 188 3.86 21.67 0.65
CA SER A 188 5.08 22.49 0.58
C SER A 188 5.59 22.91 1.96
N ALA A 189 4.69 23.25 2.89
CA ALA A 189 5.07 23.62 4.25
C ALA A 189 5.48 22.39 5.07
N PHE A 190 4.73 21.30 4.95
CA PHE A 190 4.95 20.06 5.67
C PHE A 190 6.30 19.41 5.35
N LEU A 191 6.64 19.32 4.05
CA LEU A 191 7.88 18.71 3.59
C LEU A 191 9.08 19.66 3.67
N ARG A 192 8.89 20.95 4.01
CA ARG A 192 10.00 21.90 4.14
C ARG A 192 11.02 21.38 5.18
N PRO A 193 12.32 21.30 4.84
CA PRO A 193 13.35 20.97 5.80
C PRO A 193 13.32 21.94 6.99
N ALA A 194 13.51 21.42 8.20
CA ALA A 194 13.69 22.29 9.36
C ALA A 194 14.96 23.11 9.13
N LYS A 195 14.90 24.44 9.35
CA LYS A 195 16.12 25.26 9.31
C LYS A 195 17.07 24.72 10.36
N SER A 196 18.28 24.31 9.96
CA SER A 196 19.32 23.94 10.91
C SER A 196 19.53 25.13 11.85
N ARG A 197 19.34 24.91 13.16
CA ARG A 197 19.85 25.86 14.15
C ARG A 197 21.36 25.80 13.98
N LYS A 198 21.96 26.82 13.32
CA LYS A 198 23.39 27.05 13.41
C LYS A 198 23.72 27.13 14.89
N GLY A 199 24.39 26.11 15.42
CA GLY A 199 24.92 26.15 16.77
C GLY A 199 25.82 27.37 16.86
N THR A 200 25.44 28.32 17.72
CA THR A 200 26.35 29.35 18.21
C THR A 200 27.46 28.60 18.96
N ALA A 201 28.57 28.36 18.28
CA ALA A 201 29.80 27.92 18.91
C ALA A 201 30.19 28.99 19.93
N GLY A 202 29.99 28.68 21.21
CA GLY A 202 30.53 29.49 22.30
C GLY A 202 32.04 29.56 22.14
N GLN A 203 32.56 30.78 22.09
CA GLN A 203 34.00 31.02 22.20
C GLN A 203 34.50 30.40 23.52
N PRO A 204 35.65 29.72 23.53
CA PRO A 204 36.25 29.30 24.79
C PRO A 204 36.70 30.54 25.55
N ALA A 205 36.25 30.66 26.81
CA ALA A 205 36.76 31.65 27.74
C ALA A 205 38.22 31.31 28.06
N ALA A 206 39.14 32.21 27.70
CA ALA A 206 40.52 32.15 28.12
C ALA A 206 40.63 32.38 29.64
N ARG A 207 41.30 31.46 30.34
CA ARG A 207 42.05 31.70 31.57
C ARG A 207 43.28 30.81 31.58
#